data_AF-A0A2H0WZD0-F1
#
_entry.id   AF-A0A2H0WZD0-F1
#
_cell.length_a   1.000
_cell.length_b   1.000
_cell.length_c   1.000
_cell.angle_alpha   90.00
_cell.angle_beta   90.00
_cell.angle_gamma   90.00
#
_symmetry.space_group_name_H-M   'P 1'
#
loop_
_entity.id
_entity.type
_entity.pdbx_description
1 polymer ?
#
loop_
_entity_poly.entity_id
_entity_poly.type
_entity_poly.pdbx_seq_one_letter_code
_entity_poly.pdbx_strand_id
1 'polypeptide(L)'
;MTEAEYQKQLEEKESVEKRAQAIRERIFELIGVPEAPTFGEALEIAKVVSSLTGVRPAFLLAVLTQESNIGSNVGQCYLKDAATGNGVRVNGTPISKVMKSSRDVQPFLQITQALGRDPFNTPVSCPIPSVGGYGGAMGPAQFIPSTWMIYKDRIAQLKGSAADPWNISDAFLAAAVYLSDVGATKKTHDYEWCAAVSYFSGSCSLSNQIRYEFYGDSVMAIAARYEQDIKEIE
;
A
#
# COMPACT_ATOMS: atom_id res chain seq x y z
N MET A 1 30.24 -36.53 12.86
CA MET A 1 30.47 -35.32 12.06
C MET A 1 31.88 -35.39 11.52
N THR A 2 32.02 -35.72 10.24
CA THR A 2 33.30 -35.73 9.53
C THR A 2 33.69 -34.31 9.12
N GLU A 3 34.97 -34.08 8.81
CA GLU A 3 35.43 -32.80 8.26
C GLU A 3 34.62 -32.41 7.01
N ALA A 4 34.32 -33.38 6.14
CA ALA A 4 33.51 -33.15 4.94
C ALA A 4 32.06 -32.76 5.27
N GLU A 5 31.44 -33.36 6.29
CA GLU A 5 30.10 -32.98 6.76
C GLU A 5 30.09 -31.57 7.38
N TYR A 6 31.16 -31.18 8.08
CA TYR A 6 31.29 -29.85 8.68
C TYR A 6 31.48 -28.76 7.61
N GLN A 7 32.35 -28.99 6.63
CA GLN A 7 32.55 -28.05 5.52
C GLN A 7 31.27 -27.86 4.70
N LYS A 8 30.53 -28.95 4.45
CA LYS A 8 29.23 -28.87 3.77
C LYS A 8 28.21 -28.02 4.53
N GLN A 9 28.15 -28.13 5.86
CA GLN A 9 27.26 -27.30 6.68
C GLN A 9 27.64 -25.81 6.64
N LEU A 10 28.94 -25.50 6.61
CA LEU A 10 29.41 -24.12 6.48
C LEU A 10 29.03 -23.52 5.13
N GLU A 11 29.25 -24.25 4.03
CA GLU A 11 28.86 -23.83 2.68
C GLU A 11 27.34 -23.63 2.56
N GLU A 12 26.55 -24.56 3.09
CA GLU A 12 25.09 -24.44 3.14
C GLU A 12 24.68 -23.18 3.92
N LYS A 13 25.27 -22.93 5.09
CA LYS A 13 25.00 -21.74 5.91
C LYS A 13 25.34 -20.45 5.17
N GLU A 14 26.54 -20.36 4.58
CA GLU A 14 26.94 -19.17 3.81
C GLU A 14 26.03 -18.92 2.60
N SER A 15 25.57 -19.99 1.94
CA SER A 15 24.64 -19.87 0.80
C SER A 15 23.28 -19.32 1.22
N VAL A 16 22.78 -19.75 2.39
CA VAL A 16 21.53 -19.26 2.98
C VAL A 16 21.66 -17.79 3.38
N GLU A 17 22.76 -17.41 4.03
CA GLU A 17 23.02 -16.02 4.43
C GLU A 17 23.09 -15.08 3.21
N LYS A 18 23.79 -15.48 2.15
CA LYS A 18 23.86 -14.71 0.89
C LYS A 18 22.49 -14.54 0.24
N ARG A 19 21.68 -15.61 0.20
CA ARG A 19 20.31 -15.54 -0.33
C ARG A 19 19.44 -14.60 0.50
N ALA A 20 19.50 -14.71 1.83
CA ALA A 20 18.75 -13.86 2.74
C ALA A 20 19.14 -12.37 2.62
N GLN A 21 20.43 -12.08 2.42
CA GLN A 21 20.90 -10.72 2.16
C GLN A 21 20.36 -10.17 0.83
N ALA A 22 20.43 -10.95 -0.24
CA ALA A 22 19.89 -10.54 -1.54
C ALA A 22 18.36 -10.26 -1.49
N ILE A 23 17.61 -11.04 -0.71
CA ILE A 23 16.18 -10.80 -0.48
C ILE A 23 15.96 -9.48 0.25
N ARG A 24 16.72 -9.21 1.32
CA ARG A 24 16.61 -7.96 2.09
C ARG A 24 16.93 -6.72 1.25
N GLU A 25 17.99 -6.79 0.43
CA GLU A 25 18.50 -5.67 -0.37
C GLU A 25 17.64 -5.37 -1.62
N ARG A 26 16.66 -6.22 -1.96
CA ARG A 26 15.74 -5.99 -3.09
C ARG A 26 15.01 -4.66 -2.91
N ILE A 27 15.23 -3.71 -3.81
CA ILE A 27 14.63 -2.37 -3.78
C ILE A 27 13.25 -2.35 -4.45
N PHE A 28 12.29 -1.62 -3.88
CA PHE A 28 11.03 -1.26 -4.56
C PHE A 28 11.21 0.08 -5.29
N GLU A 29 11.53 0.09 -6.57
CA GLU A 29 11.81 1.35 -7.31
C GLU A 29 10.65 2.37 -7.20
N LEU A 30 10.86 3.53 -6.54
CA LEU A 30 9.80 4.51 -6.30
C LEU A 30 9.74 5.67 -7.31
N ILE A 31 8.65 5.75 -8.10
CA ILE A 31 8.39 6.93 -8.93
C ILE A 31 7.75 8.02 -8.05
N GLY A 32 8.46 9.14 -7.88
CA GLY A 32 7.92 10.33 -7.18
C GLY A 32 8.19 10.40 -5.68
N VAL A 33 8.95 9.46 -5.12
CA VAL A 33 9.51 9.51 -3.74
C VAL A 33 11.03 9.35 -3.85
N PRO A 34 11.85 10.23 -3.26
CA PRO A 34 13.29 10.28 -3.54
C PRO A 34 14.11 9.11 -2.95
N GLU A 35 13.53 8.23 -2.12
CA GLU A 35 14.21 7.08 -1.53
C GLU A 35 13.30 5.86 -1.54
N ALA A 36 13.67 4.88 -2.36
CA ALA A 36 12.97 3.62 -2.44
C ALA A 36 13.38 2.69 -1.28
N PRO A 37 12.43 2.16 -0.49
CA PRO A 37 12.78 1.21 0.55
C PRO A 37 13.23 -0.10 -0.09
N THR A 38 14.23 -0.70 0.52
CA THR A 38 14.54 -2.11 0.37
C THR A 38 13.40 -2.96 0.96
N PHE A 39 13.35 -4.23 0.59
CA PHE A 39 12.43 -5.18 1.20
C PHE A 39 12.66 -5.30 2.71
N GLY A 40 13.93 -5.29 3.15
CA GLY A 40 14.27 -5.29 4.57
C GLY A 40 13.66 -4.10 5.32
N GLU A 41 13.83 -2.88 4.79
CA GLU A 41 13.27 -1.67 5.41
C GLU A 41 11.73 -1.69 5.44
N ALA A 42 11.10 -2.08 4.32
CA ALA A 42 9.65 -2.20 4.25
C ALA A 42 9.11 -3.24 5.25
N LEU A 43 9.81 -4.36 5.41
CA LEU A 43 9.45 -5.39 6.39
C LEU A 43 9.58 -4.88 7.83
N GLU A 44 10.64 -4.14 8.16
CA GLU A 44 10.80 -3.57 9.50
C GLU A 44 9.69 -2.55 9.81
N ILE A 45 9.31 -1.71 8.85
CA ILE A 45 8.13 -0.83 8.98
C ILE A 45 6.87 -1.68 9.20
N ALA A 46 6.66 -2.72 8.40
CA ALA A 46 5.49 -3.59 8.51
C ALA A 46 5.41 -4.32 9.87
N LYS A 47 6.55 -4.72 10.45
CA LYS A 47 6.61 -5.32 11.79
C LYS A 47 6.22 -4.34 12.88
N VAL A 48 6.76 -3.12 12.84
CA VAL A 48 6.40 -2.06 13.79
C VAL A 48 4.90 -1.79 13.71
N VAL A 49 4.36 -1.59 12.51
CA VAL A 49 2.93 -1.34 12.30
C VAL A 49 2.08 -2.55 12.71
N SER A 50 2.52 -3.77 12.43
CA SER A 50 1.88 -5.01 12.87
C SER A 50 1.79 -5.09 14.40
N SER A 51 2.82 -4.65 15.12
CA SER A 51 2.79 -4.62 16.60
C SER A 51 1.73 -3.67 17.16
N LEU A 52 1.41 -2.60 16.43
CA LEU A 52 0.43 -1.59 16.82
C LEU A 52 -1.01 -1.97 16.43
N THR A 53 -1.19 -2.73 15.35
CA THR A 53 -2.51 -2.95 14.72
C THR A 53 -2.95 -4.41 14.75
N GLY A 54 -2.04 -5.36 14.94
CA GLY A 54 -2.32 -6.79 14.86
C GLY A 54 -2.49 -7.33 13.43
N VAL A 55 -2.27 -6.54 12.40
CA VAL A 55 -2.30 -7.00 10.99
C VAL A 55 -1.00 -7.71 10.63
N ARG A 56 -1.06 -8.86 9.98
CA ARG A 56 0.14 -9.67 9.64
C ARG A 56 1.06 -8.90 8.67
N PRO A 57 2.39 -8.85 8.90
CA PRO A 57 3.33 -8.10 8.04
C PRO A 57 3.26 -8.51 6.56
N ALA A 58 3.29 -9.81 6.26
CA ALA A 58 3.21 -10.31 4.89
C ALA A 58 1.90 -9.90 4.18
N PHE A 59 0.77 -9.87 4.88
CA PHE A 59 -0.50 -9.42 4.32
C PHE A 59 -0.51 -7.89 4.07
N LEU A 60 0.01 -7.10 5.01
CA LEU A 60 0.13 -5.65 4.85
C LEU A 60 1.02 -5.30 3.64
N LEU A 61 2.19 -5.94 3.53
CA LEU A 61 3.08 -5.79 2.38
C LEU A 61 2.38 -6.16 1.08
N ALA A 62 1.60 -7.25 1.07
CA ALA A 62 0.86 -7.67 -0.11
C ALA A 62 -0.17 -6.66 -0.60
N VAL A 63 -0.96 -6.07 0.32
CA VAL A 63 -1.92 -5.02 -0.03
C VAL A 63 -1.20 -3.82 -0.62
N LEU A 64 -0.14 -3.33 0.02
CA LEU A 64 0.61 -2.17 -0.46
C LEU A 64 1.34 -2.45 -1.80
N THR A 65 1.75 -3.70 -2.02
CA THR A 65 2.30 -4.13 -3.30
C THR A 65 1.24 -4.11 -4.39
N GLN A 66 0.04 -4.62 -4.10
CA GLN A 66 -1.08 -4.61 -5.04
C GLN A 66 -1.55 -3.18 -5.38
N GLU A 67 -1.50 -2.27 -4.41
CA GLU A 67 -1.96 -0.89 -4.57
C GLU A 67 -1.00 -0.03 -5.40
N SER A 68 0.28 -0.08 -5.08
CA SER A 68 1.26 0.84 -5.68
C SER A 68 2.64 0.23 -5.87
N ASN A 69 2.79 -1.09 -5.66
CA ASN A 69 4.09 -1.75 -5.52
C ASN A 69 4.93 -1.06 -4.43
N ILE A 70 4.33 -0.86 -3.25
CA ILE A 70 4.97 -0.25 -2.06
C ILE A 70 5.44 1.20 -2.32
N GLY A 71 4.63 1.94 -3.09
CA GLY A 71 4.86 3.34 -3.46
C GLY A 71 5.58 3.52 -4.79
N SER A 72 5.90 2.43 -5.51
CA SER A 72 6.50 2.52 -6.85
C SER A 72 5.67 3.32 -7.84
N ASN A 73 4.37 3.28 -7.67
CA ASN A 73 3.41 3.96 -8.51
C ASN A 73 2.33 4.62 -7.65
N VAL A 74 2.62 5.82 -7.13
CA VAL A 74 1.69 6.63 -6.33
C VAL A 74 0.72 7.48 -7.16
N GLY A 75 0.60 7.18 -8.46
CA GLY A 75 -0.29 7.87 -9.37
C GLY A 75 0.40 8.57 -10.53
N GLN A 76 -0.36 8.74 -11.61
CA GLN A 76 0.11 9.30 -12.88
C GLN A 76 -0.86 10.35 -13.44
N CYS A 77 -1.72 10.90 -12.59
CA CYS A 77 -2.67 11.93 -12.94
C CYS A 77 -2.56 13.11 -11.97
N TYR A 78 -2.88 14.30 -12.49
CA TYR A 78 -3.01 15.54 -11.74
C TYR A 78 -4.43 16.06 -11.88
N LEU A 79 -5.05 16.45 -10.78
CA LEU A 79 -6.28 17.24 -10.81
C LEU A 79 -5.96 18.59 -11.48
N LYS A 80 -6.81 19.08 -12.38
CA LYS A 80 -6.66 20.43 -12.99
C LYS A 80 -7.94 21.26 -12.91
N ASP A 81 -9.08 20.64 -12.70
CA ASP A 81 -10.36 21.31 -12.52
C ASP A 81 -11.05 20.80 -11.25
N ALA A 82 -11.09 21.64 -10.22
CA ALA A 82 -11.71 21.30 -8.94
C ALA A 82 -13.25 21.21 -8.99
N ALA A 83 -13.91 21.92 -9.92
CA ALA A 83 -15.36 21.89 -10.04
C ALA A 83 -15.83 20.57 -10.65
N THR A 84 -15.13 20.09 -11.69
CA THR A 84 -15.50 18.86 -12.40
C THR A 84 -14.76 17.61 -11.90
N GLY A 85 -13.60 17.78 -11.27
CA GLY A 85 -12.72 16.67 -10.89
C GLY A 85 -11.91 16.11 -12.06
N ASN A 86 -11.84 16.84 -13.18
CA ASN A 86 -11.06 16.47 -14.35
C ASN A 86 -9.60 16.91 -14.22
N GLY A 87 -8.74 16.34 -15.05
CA GLY A 87 -7.31 16.59 -14.96
C GLY A 87 -6.54 16.17 -16.19
N VAL A 88 -5.25 15.92 -15.97
CA VAL A 88 -4.32 15.46 -17.00
C VAL A 88 -3.50 14.31 -16.46
N ARG A 89 -3.04 13.43 -17.35
CA ARG A 89 -1.95 12.50 -17.05
C ARG A 89 -0.64 13.27 -16.87
N VAL A 90 0.36 12.65 -16.25
CA VAL A 90 1.71 13.23 -16.07
C VAL A 90 2.37 13.65 -17.39
N ASN A 91 2.02 12.99 -18.49
CA ASN A 91 2.50 13.33 -19.84
C ASN A 91 1.69 14.47 -20.50
N GLY A 92 0.77 15.11 -19.78
CA GLY A 92 -0.06 16.21 -20.26
C GLY A 92 -1.36 15.81 -20.98
N THR A 93 -1.60 14.52 -21.24
CA THR A 93 -2.85 14.08 -21.91
C THR A 93 -4.07 14.36 -21.03
N PRO A 94 -5.10 15.09 -21.51
CA PRO A 94 -6.33 15.32 -20.76
C PRO A 94 -7.05 14.01 -20.40
N ILE A 95 -7.64 13.97 -19.21
CA ILE A 95 -8.39 12.81 -18.72
C ILE A 95 -9.50 13.25 -17.76
N SER A 96 -10.70 12.73 -17.97
CA SER A 96 -11.86 13.02 -17.11
C SER A 96 -11.89 12.08 -15.91
N LYS A 97 -12.63 12.45 -14.86
CA LYS A 97 -12.84 11.61 -13.65
C LYS A 97 -11.54 11.29 -12.89
N VAL A 98 -10.58 12.22 -12.90
CA VAL A 98 -9.38 12.10 -12.03
C VAL A 98 -9.79 12.02 -10.58
N MET A 99 -10.81 12.77 -10.17
CA MET A 99 -11.30 12.76 -8.81
C MET A 99 -12.80 13.01 -8.78
N LYS A 100 -13.53 12.40 -7.85
CA LYS A 100 -14.97 12.62 -7.75
C LYS A 100 -15.24 13.98 -7.11
N SER A 101 -15.67 14.97 -7.90
CA SER A 101 -15.83 16.35 -7.43
C SER A 101 -16.74 16.49 -6.21
N SER A 102 -17.85 15.75 -6.16
CA SER A 102 -18.83 15.83 -5.07
C SER A 102 -18.39 15.18 -3.76
N ARG A 103 -17.28 14.43 -3.73
CA ARG A 103 -16.85 13.67 -2.54
C ARG A 103 -15.38 13.93 -2.17
N ASP A 104 -14.49 13.94 -3.15
CA ASP A 104 -13.05 13.78 -2.90
C ASP A 104 -12.23 15.03 -3.16
N VAL A 105 -12.68 15.94 -4.03
CA VAL A 105 -11.92 17.15 -4.37
C VAL A 105 -11.71 18.05 -3.13
N GLN A 106 -12.77 18.36 -2.39
CA GLN A 106 -12.63 19.23 -1.21
C GLN A 106 -11.70 18.62 -0.13
N PRO A 107 -11.86 17.33 0.26
CA PRO A 107 -10.87 16.66 1.11
C PRO A 107 -9.44 16.73 0.58
N PHE A 108 -9.23 16.52 -0.72
CA PHE A 108 -7.90 16.57 -1.33
C PHE A 108 -7.26 17.96 -1.24
N LEU A 109 -8.04 19.02 -1.50
CA LEU A 109 -7.57 20.40 -1.35
C LEU A 109 -7.18 20.72 0.11
N GLN A 110 -7.95 20.22 1.08
CA GLN A 110 -7.64 20.39 2.51
C GLN A 110 -6.35 19.66 2.90
N ILE A 111 -6.18 18.41 2.46
CA ILE A 111 -5.01 17.58 2.77
C ILE A 111 -3.75 18.21 2.19
N THR A 112 -3.79 18.59 0.91
CA THR A 112 -2.64 19.22 0.22
C THR A 112 -2.29 20.57 0.83
N GLN A 113 -3.27 21.40 1.16
CA GLN A 113 -3.05 22.67 1.87
C GLN A 113 -2.37 22.45 3.23
N ALA A 114 -2.86 21.50 4.04
CA ALA A 114 -2.31 21.21 5.37
C ALA A 114 -0.85 20.70 5.31
N LEU A 115 -0.49 20.02 4.23
CA LEU A 115 0.85 19.48 4.00
C LEU A 115 1.74 20.39 3.15
N GLY A 116 1.27 21.59 2.79
CA GLY A 116 2.04 22.55 1.99
C GLY A 116 2.32 22.09 0.54
N ARG A 117 1.46 21.23 -0.02
CA ARG A 117 1.58 20.70 -1.39
C ARG A 117 0.68 21.47 -2.35
N ASP A 118 1.09 21.59 -3.61
CA ASP A 118 0.23 22.10 -4.68
C ASP A 118 -0.77 21.02 -5.11
N PRO A 119 -2.09 21.20 -4.89
CA PRO A 119 -3.09 20.21 -5.29
C PRO A 119 -3.10 19.92 -6.79
N PHE A 120 -2.76 20.90 -7.63
CA PHE A 120 -2.85 20.75 -9.08
C PHE A 120 -1.59 20.13 -9.69
N ASN A 121 -0.55 19.89 -8.89
CA ASN A 121 0.69 19.24 -9.32
C ASN A 121 1.12 18.12 -8.35
N THR A 122 0.22 17.66 -7.47
CA THR A 122 0.43 16.48 -6.63
C THR A 122 -0.15 15.25 -7.34
N PRO A 123 0.65 14.19 -7.58
CA PRO A 123 0.19 13.03 -8.31
C PRO A 123 -0.84 12.22 -7.50
N VAL A 124 -1.84 11.73 -8.20
CA VAL A 124 -2.89 10.81 -7.73
C VAL A 124 -3.15 9.74 -8.78
N SER A 125 -3.83 8.67 -8.38
CA SER A 125 -4.20 7.60 -9.30
C SER A 125 -5.06 8.11 -10.44
N CYS A 126 -4.86 7.54 -11.62
CA CYS A 126 -5.76 7.76 -12.76
C CYS A 126 -7.00 6.86 -12.65
N PRO A 127 -8.14 7.26 -13.21
CA PRO A 127 -9.30 6.38 -13.31
C PRO A 127 -8.95 5.13 -14.14
N ILE A 128 -9.40 3.96 -13.68
CA ILE A 128 -9.16 2.67 -14.33
C ILE A 128 -10.36 2.34 -15.23
N PRO A 129 -10.23 2.36 -16.57
CA PRO A 129 -11.38 2.18 -17.46
C PRO A 129 -12.08 0.82 -17.30
N SER A 130 -11.32 -0.25 -17.07
CA SER A 130 -11.85 -1.63 -16.95
C SER A 130 -12.65 -1.87 -15.68
N VAL A 131 -12.35 -1.14 -14.59
CA VAL A 131 -13.08 -1.22 -13.31
C VAL A 131 -14.22 -0.19 -13.27
N GLY A 132 -14.06 0.91 -14.02
CA GLY A 132 -14.92 2.08 -13.97
C GLY A 132 -14.61 2.99 -12.77
N GLY A 133 -15.40 4.04 -12.60
CA GLY A 133 -15.29 4.95 -11.46
C GLY A 133 -14.35 6.14 -11.69
N TYR A 134 -13.72 6.58 -10.61
CA TYR A 134 -12.84 7.75 -10.53
C TYR A 134 -11.44 7.30 -10.09
N GLY A 135 -10.42 8.09 -10.44
CA GLY A 135 -9.09 7.98 -9.83
C GLY A 135 -9.03 8.68 -8.48
N GLY A 136 -7.90 9.30 -8.20
CA GLY A 136 -7.75 10.26 -7.10
C GLY A 136 -7.21 9.65 -5.82
N ALA A 137 -6.86 8.36 -5.83
CA ALA A 137 -6.16 7.72 -4.72
C ALA A 137 -4.77 8.34 -4.53
N MET A 138 -4.36 8.50 -3.27
CA MET A 138 -3.16 9.24 -2.87
C MET A 138 -2.11 8.30 -2.28
N GLY A 139 -0.86 8.50 -2.69
CA GLY A 139 0.31 7.95 -2.02
C GLY A 139 0.42 6.42 -2.07
N PRO A 140 1.39 5.82 -1.33
CA PRO A 140 1.67 4.39 -1.41
C PRO A 140 0.48 3.49 -1.03
N ALA A 141 -0.34 3.92 -0.09
CA ALA A 141 -1.51 3.17 0.33
C ALA A 141 -2.75 3.39 -0.57
N GLN A 142 -2.67 4.30 -1.55
CA GLN A 142 -3.74 4.58 -2.49
C GLN A 142 -5.09 4.92 -1.81
N PHE A 143 -5.03 5.67 -0.70
CA PHE A 143 -6.25 6.10 -0.01
C PHE A 143 -6.99 7.16 -0.84
N ILE A 144 -8.30 6.99 -0.96
CA ILE A 144 -9.18 8.04 -1.47
C ILE A 144 -9.22 9.21 -0.46
N PRO A 145 -9.21 10.48 -0.91
CA PRO A 145 -9.16 11.64 -0.03
C PRO A 145 -10.22 11.66 1.08
N SER A 146 -11.48 11.33 0.75
CA SER A 146 -12.54 11.25 1.74
C SER A 146 -12.31 10.14 2.77
N THR A 147 -11.79 8.97 2.35
CA THR A 147 -11.40 7.90 3.27
C THR A 147 -10.25 8.33 4.18
N TRP A 148 -9.22 8.98 3.63
CA TRP A 148 -8.10 9.48 4.42
C TRP A 148 -8.56 10.41 5.55
N MET A 149 -9.53 11.29 5.27
CA MET A 149 -10.09 12.20 6.28
C MET A 149 -10.75 11.47 7.46
N ILE A 150 -11.22 10.24 7.28
CA ILE A 150 -11.79 9.41 8.36
C ILE A 150 -10.68 8.88 9.28
N TYR A 151 -9.51 8.54 8.72
CA TYR A 151 -8.43 7.87 9.45
C TYR A 151 -7.31 8.79 9.94
N LYS A 152 -7.15 9.98 9.35
CA LYS A 152 -5.98 10.86 9.57
C LYS A 152 -5.69 11.17 11.04
N ASP A 153 -6.73 11.36 11.87
CA ASP A 153 -6.54 11.75 13.27
C ASP A 153 -6.13 10.55 14.12
N ARG A 154 -6.65 9.35 13.83
CA ARG A 154 -6.21 8.09 14.46
C ARG A 154 -4.78 7.75 14.08
N ILE A 155 -4.41 7.94 12.82
CA ILE A 155 -3.02 7.76 12.36
C ILE A 155 -2.11 8.75 13.08
N ALA A 156 -2.49 10.03 13.12
CA ALA A 156 -1.72 11.07 13.79
C ALA A 156 -1.52 10.79 15.29
N GLN A 157 -2.55 10.29 15.97
CA GLN A 157 -2.48 9.89 17.37
C GLN A 157 -1.49 8.74 17.60
N LEU A 158 -1.52 7.71 16.74
CA LEU A 158 -0.65 6.54 16.88
C LEU A 158 0.83 6.88 16.65
N LYS A 159 1.15 7.81 15.75
CA LYS A 159 2.53 8.22 15.44
C LYS A 159 3.03 9.45 16.21
N GLY A 160 2.13 10.23 16.82
CA GLY A 160 2.47 11.45 17.57
C GLY A 160 2.72 12.71 16.73
N SER A 161 2.37 12.72 15.45
CA SER A 161 2.49 13.89 14.56
C SER A 161 1.41 13.86 13.47
N ALA A 162 1.24 14.95 12.71
CA ALA A 162 0.32 14.95 11.57
C ALA A 162 0.64 13.80 10.59
N ALA A 163 -0.42 13.19 10.04
CA ALA A 163 -0.34 12.11 9.07
C ALA A 163 -0.19 12.66 7.64
N ASP A 164 0.70 12.05 6.86
CA ASP A 164 0.95 12.37 5.45
C ASP A 164 0.70 11.12 4.58
N PRO A 165 -0.28 11.11 3.66
CA PRO A 165 -0.55 9.93 2.83
C PRO A 165 0.57 9.61 1.85
N TRP A 166 1.49 10.55 1.56
CA TRP A 166 2.66 10.31 0.71
C TRP A 166 3.90 9.88 1.49
N ASN A 167 3.87 9.91 2.83
CA ASN A 167 4.93 9.34 3.65
C ASN A 167 4.78 7.81 3.73
N ILE A 168 5.86 7.07 3.50
CA ILE A 168 5.81 5.60 3.42
C ILE A 168 5.36 4.94 4.73
N SER A 169 5.89 5.36 5.88
CA SER A 169 5.54 4.80 7.18
C SER A 169 4.10 5.12 7.57
N ASP A 170 3.64 6.34 7.28
CA ASP A 170 2.26 6.75 7.51
C ASP A 170 1.27 5.99 6.62
N ALA A 171 1.64 5.74 5.37
CA ALA A 171 0.85 4.94 4.44
C ALA A 171 0.71 3.48 4.93
N PHE A 172 1.79 2.87 5.42
CA PHE A 172 1.75 1.54 6.03
C PHE A 172 0.82 1.52 7.24
N LEU A 173 0.97 2.50 8.14
CA LEU A 173 0.14 2.62 9.33
C LEU A 173 -1.34 2.82 8.97
N ALA A 174 -1.64 3.69 8.01
CA ALA A 174 -2.99 3.94 7.52
C ALA A 174 -3.65 2.67 6.96
N ALA A 175 -2.93 1.95 6.08
CA ALA A 175 -3.42 0.71 5.49
C ALA A 175 -3.69 -0.33 6.58
N ALA A 176 -2.77 -0.52 7.52
CA ALA A 176 -2.96 -1.48 8.60
C ALA A 176 -4.10 -1.12 9.55
N VAL A 177 -4.29 0.16 9.86
CA VAL A 177 -5.42 0.63 10.68
C VAL A 177 -6.75 0.31 9.97
N TYR A 178 -6.86 0.60 8.67
CA TYR A 178 -8.05 0.24 7.89
C TYR A 178 -8.27 -1.28 7.87
N LEU A 179 -7.24 -2.05 7.54
CA LEU A 179 -7.31 -3.52 7.45
C LEU A 179 -7.69 -4.15 8.79
N SER A 180 -7.22 -3.57 9.91
CA SER A 180 -7.62 -3.97 11.25
C SER A 180 -9.13 -3.80 11.46
N ASP A 181 -9.69 -2.65 11.06
CA ASP A 181 -11.10 -2.33 11.23
C ASP A 181 -12.01 -3.25 10.39
N VAL A 182 -11.51 -3.76 9.27
CA VAL A 182 -12.24 -4.73 8.41
C VAL A 182 -11.90 -6.19 8.71
N GLY A 183 -11.24 -6.47 9.85
CA GLY A 183 -11.12 -7.82 10.39
C GLY A 183 -9.82 -8.58 10.09
N ALA A 184 -8.83 -7.96 9.45
CA ALA A 184 -7.55 -8.61 9.14
C ALA A 184 -6.77 -9.07 10.39
N THR A 185 -7.11 -8.56 11.59
CA THR A 185 -6.51 -8.98 12.87
C THR A 185 -6.79 -10.44 13.24
N LYS A 186 -7.75 -11.10 12.58
CA LYS A 186 -8.00 -12.53 12.74
C LYS A 186 -6.87 -13.40 12.16
N LYS A 187 -6.09 -12.88 11.21
CA LYS A 187 -4.93 -13.55 10.61
C LYS A 187 -5.27 -14.93 10.03
N THR A 188 -6.46 -15.06 9.45
CA THR A 188 -6.85 -16.25 8.69
C THR A 188 -7.08 -15.86 7.24
N HIS A 189 -6.94 -16.84 6.35
CA HIS A 189 -7.08 -16.63 4.91
C HIS A 189 -8.39 -15.90 4.56
N ASP A 190 -9.53 -16.37 5.05
CA ASP A 190 -10.84 -15.81 4.69
C ASP A 190 -11.02 -14.37 5.16
N TYR A 191 -10.54 -14.02 6.35
CA TYR A 191 -10.65 -12.66 6.88
C TYR A 191 -9.68 -11.71 6.17
N GLU A 192 -8.46 -12.16 5.84
CA GLU A 192 -7.50 -11.36 5.09
C GLU A 192 -7.95 -11.16 3.64
N TRP A 193 -8.46 -12.21 2.98
CA TRP A 193 -9.03 -12.11 1.63
C TRP A 193 -10.21 -11.12 1.62
N CYS A 194 -11.09 -11.22 2.61
CA CYS A 194 -12.25 -10.34 2.76
C CYS A 194 -11.83 -8.89 3.09
N ALA A 195 -10.78 -8.71 3.89
CA ALA A 195 -10.18 -7.40 4.16
C ALA A 195 -9.57 -6.79 2.89
N ALA A 196 -8.91 -7.59 2.04
CA ALA A 196 -8.36 -7.14 0.76
C ALA A 196 -9.48 -6.69 -0.20
N VAL A 197 -10.54 -7.49 -0.35
CA VAL A 197 -11.73 -7.10 -1.14
C VAL A 197 -12.35 -5.81 -0.58
N SER A 198 -12.43 -5.67 0.74
CA SER A 198 -12.93 -4.45 1.39
C SER A 198 -12.02 -3.26 1.16
N TYR A 199 -10.71 -3.44 1.11
CA TYR A 199 -9.74 -2.39 0.81
C TYR A 199 -9.97 -1.81 -0.60
N PHE A 200 -10.16 -2.69 -1.58
CA PHE A 200 -10.37 -2.31 -2.97
C PHE A 200 -11.76 -1.71 -3.24
N SER A 201 -12.80 -2.26 -2.61
CA SER A 201 -14.20 -2.01 -3.01
C SER A 201 -15.08 -1.39 -1.92
N GLY A 202 -14.53 -1.13 -0.73
CA GLY A 202 -15.20 -0.51 0.41
C GLY A 202 -16.03 -1.48 1.27
N SER A 203 -16.24 -2.73 0.85
CA SER A 203 -16.82 -3.79 1.68
C SER A 203 -16.59 -5.17 1.09
N CYS A 204 -16.72 -6.20 1.90
CA CYS A 204 -16.73 -7.60 1.48
C CYS A 204 -18.15 -8.17 1.45
N SER A 205 -19.11 -7.41 0.90
CA SER A 205 -20.46 -7.92 0.62
C SER A 205 -20.41 -9.04 -0.42
N LEU A 206 -21.39 -9.94 -0.44
CA LEU A 206 -21.43 -11.05 -1.41
C LEU A 206 -21.25 -10.58 -2.86
N SER A 207 -21.85 -9.45 -3.24
CA SER A 207 -21.68 -8.88 -4.58
C SER A 207 -20.23 -8.44 -4.86
N ASN A 208 -19.55 -7.87 -3.86
CA ASN A 208 -18.16 -7.44 -3.99
C ASN A 208 -17.20 -8.63 -3.96
N GLN A 209 -17.49 -9.66 -3.16
CA GLN A 209 -16.74 -10.91 -3.17
C GLN A 209 -16.72 -11.52 -4.58
N ILE A 210 -17.88 -11.66 -5.22
CA ILE A 210 -17.99 -12.21 -6.58
C ILE A 210 -17.34 -11.28 -7.60
N ARG A 211 -17.60 -9.96 -7.51
CA ARG A 211 -17.14 -9.01 -8.52
C ARG A 211 -15.63 -8.77 -8.48
N TYR A 212 -15.03 -8.86 -7.31
CA TYR A 212 -13.65 -8.48 -7.04
C TYR A 212 -12.81 -9.63 -6.47
N GLU A 213 -13.23 -10.88 -6.69
CA GLU A 213 -12.48 -12.08 -6.27
C GLU A 213 -11.04 -12.05 -6.77
N PHE A 214 -10.85 -11.63 -8.03
CA PHE A 214 -9.53 -11.52 -8.66
C PHE A 214 -8.55 -10.65 -7.87
N TYR A 215 -9.05 -9.61 -7.19
CA TYR A 215 -8.23 -8.71 -6.39
C TYR A 215 -7.83 -9.40 -5.08
N GLY A 216 -8.80 -10.00 -4.38
CA GLY A 216 -8.55 -10.76 -3.16
C GLY A 216 -7.54 -11.89 -3.40
N ASP A 217 -7.73 -12.67 -4.47
CA ASP A 217 -6.85 -13.78 -4.85
C ASP A 217 -5.43 -13.30 -5.16
N SER A 218 -5.30 -12.19 -5.90
CA SER A 218 -4.00 -11.59 -6.21
C SER A 218 -3.25 -11.17 -4.94
N VAL A 219 -3.93 -10.47 -4.02
CA VAL A 219 -3.33 -10.07 -2.73
C VAL A 219 -2.91 -11.30 -1.94
N MET A 220 -3.75 -12.32 -1.83
CA MET A 220 -3.40 -13.52 -1.06
C MET A 220 -2.22 -14.29 -1.68
N ALA A 221 -2.12 -14.34 -3.00
CA ALA A 221 -0.97 -14.92 -3.70
C ALA A 221 0.32 -14.12 -3.45
N ILE A 222 0.26 -12.78 -3.44
CA ILE A 222 1.39 -11.93 -3.05
C ILE A 222 1.76 -12.16 -1.57
N ALA A 223 0.77 -12.23 -0.68
CA ALA A 223 0.99 -12.45 0.75
C ALA A 223 1.67 -13.79 1.04
N ALA A 224 1.32 -14.84 0.29
CA ALA A 224 1.98 -16.14 0.40
C ALA A 224 3.46 -16.08 -0.01
N ARG A 225 3.80 -15.29 -1.04
CA ARG A 225 5.20 -15.06 -1.43
C ARG A 225 5.98 -14.27 -0.38
N TYR A 226 5.39 -13.21 0.18
CA TYR A 226 6.04 -12.48 1.27
C TYR A 226 6.22 -13.32 2.53
N GLU A 227 5.25 -14.18 2.85
CA GLU A 227 5.38 -15.11 3.97
C GLU A 227 6.57 -16.07 3.78
N GLN A 228 6.81 -16.52 2.53
CA GLN A 228 7.97 -17.34 2.21
C GLN A 228 9.28 -16.53 2.30
N ASP A 229 9.32 -15.33 1.71
CA ASP A 229 10.50 -14.45 1.78
C ASP A 229 10.87 -14.12 3.23
N ILE A 230 9.89 -13.88 4.11
CA ILE A 230 10.10 -13.61 5.54
C ILE A 230 10.69 -14.84 6.24
N LYS A 231 10.14 -16.04 5.99
CA LYS A 231 10.66 -17.29 6.57
C LYS A 231 12.10 -17.62 6.15
N GLU A 232 12.53 -17.13 4.99
CA GLU A 232 13.90 -17.34 4.52
C GLU A 232 14.92 -16.41 5.18
N ILE A 233 14.46 -15.32 5.81
CA ILE A 233 15.33 -14.31 6.42
C ILE A 233 15.22 -14.25 7.94
N GLU A 234 14.21 -14.88 8.56
CA GLU A 234 14.00 -14.99 10.01
C GLU A 234 14.27 -16.40 10.54
#